data_AF-A0A0G4EKG6-F1
#
_entry.id   AF-A0A0G4EKG6-F1
#
_cell.length_a   1.000
_cell.length_b   1.000
_cell.length_c   1.000
_cell.angle_alpha   90.00
_cell.angle_beta   90.00
_cell.angle_gamma   90.00
#
_symmetry.space_group_name_H-M   'P 1'
#
loop_
_entity.id
_entity.type
_entity.pdbx_description
1 polymer ?
#
loop_
_entity_poly.entity_id
_entity_poly.type
_entity_poly.pdbx_seq_one_letter_code
_entity_poly.pdbx_strand_id
1 'polypeptide(L)'
;MAAIVVFLCCIALALALAHANDIASNIRIDPRTRSLVDAYGRVRIFHGLNVVIKKTPWVPRTDTFHKHDSLTAEEMDQLRDWGFNMVRLNLAWPGVEPYEQGKYNMTYLERERQVVDMLADRGIYTLLDAHQDLLSPNYCGHGMPQFYVDRIETEHFDHVPHFPIPVPIPGAEQNENANDTTDLTLPGHAFELAHTCKNVFFFMLYFSARVSKLFQALYDDKGGLLEGFEGVWREAAAAFKDVPSVLGFELINEPWYGDYISKPDLLMLPGRSERQNLVPFYRRLAKAIRERDPDHLLFFGKVPVNLVDGGFPKNPLHLPSDDPGSVYSIHPYCAPTDSPGAMPASVQRGFCKLTEEMHLKSAERDVHRMGDNVLPFITEFGAVGSSDEALMSLHPLLSSADHHMLSWAYWNYKNPWSEEGIYEGHNGTLQLNKVKCLSRTYPQAVAGQLLAFRYDPSTAAFDMVFVPNASISAPTIIFVNEAFHYPSGYTVDVTPSDGVTIEREDAHHVLIRVERAEGMSEQQRPVLRRPTPGPPSASEQAVREVIEEAAGSQQQQQQQQQEASTRGLPWFMDVSKLFDSMMRLVLGGHVPIGDDADAGAGAGDEIDQEMAEMRKVDGAVTVKVRRK
;
A
#
# COMPACT_ATOMS: atom_id res chain seq x y z
N MET A 1 -35.43 36.22 27.10
CA MET A 1 -35.72 35.03 26.29
C MET A 1 -34.94 35.00 24.98
N ALA A 2 -34.99 36.04 24.14
CA ALA A 2 -34.25 36.06 22.87
C ALA A 2 -32.74 35.81 22.98
N ALA A 3 -32.05 36.40 23.97
CA ALA A 3 -30.61 36.19 24.18
C ALA A 3 -30.26 34.75 24.61
N ILE A 4 -31.15 34.07 25.34
CA ILE A 4 -30.97 32.67 25.78
C ILE A 4 -31.18 31.71 24.60
N VAL A 5 -32.16 32.01 23.73
CA VAL A 5 -32.40 31.25 22.50
C VAL A 5 -31.22 31.40 21.52
N VAL A 6 -30.67 32.60 21.37
CA VAL A 6 -29.47 32.82 20.54
C VAL A 6 -28.25 32.09 21.12
N PHE A 7 -28.04 32.13 22.43
CA PHE A 7 -26.92 31.43 23.08
C PHE A 7 -27.05 29.89 22.98
N LEU A 8 -28.26 29.36 23.15
CA LEU A 8 -28.54 27.92 22.98
C LEU A 8 -28.45 27.49 21.50
N CYS A 9 -28.86 28.33 20.55
CA CYS A 9 -28.65 28.07 19.12
C CYS A 9 -27.16 28.12 18.74
N CYS A 10 -26.36 29.03 19.31
CA CYS A 10 -24.92 29.07 19.09
C CYS A 10 -24.21 27.86 19.71
N ILE A 11 -24.65 27.38 20.87
CA ILE A 11 -24.12 26.14 21.48
C ILE A 11 -24.56 24.91 20.69
N ALA A 12 -25.81 24.85 20.22
CA ALA A 12 -26.29 23.76 19.37
C ALA A 12 -25.62 23.77 17.98
N LEU A 13 -25.30 24.93 17.42
CA LEU A 13 -24.54 25.06 16.17
C LEU A 13 -23.06 24.73 16.38
N ALA A 14 -22.47 25.12 17.51
CA ALA A 14 -21.10 24.74 17.88
C ALA A 14 -20.97 23.24 18.23
N LEU A 15 -22.00 22.64 18.83
CA LEU A 15 -22.08 21.20 19.06
C LEU A 15 -22.39 20.46 17.74
N ALA A 16 -23.26 20.96 16.88
CA ALA A 16 -23.50 20.37 15.55
C ALA A 16 -22.27 20.46 14.64
N LEU A 17 -21.47 21.52 14.75
CA LEU A 17 -20.16 21.64 14.09
C LEU A 17 -19.07 20.78 14.76
N ALA A 18 -19.21 20.45 16.05
CA ALA A 18 -18.26 19.59 16.78
C ALA A 18 -18.49 18.09 16.56
N HIS A 19 -19.61 17.66 15.97
CA HIS A 19 -19.88 16.23 15.75
C HIS A 19 -19.56 15.74 14.33
N ALA A 20 -19.41 16.64 13.35
CA ALA A 20 -19.41 16.26 11.94
C ALA A 20 -18.03 15.92 11.32
N ASN A 21 -16.91 16.06 12.04
CA ASN A 21 -15.56 15.96 11.45
C ASN A 21 -14.53 15.28 12.38
N ASP A 22 -14.96 14.41 13.29
CA ASP A 22 -14.12 14.01 14.41
C ASP A 22 -13.08 12.95 14.00
N ILE A 23 -11.92 13.43 13.56
CA ILE A 23 -10.71 12.62 13.44
C ILE A 23 -10.33 12.14 14.84
N ALA A 24 -10.65 10.88 15.10
CA ALA A 24 -10.17 10.17 16.26
C ALA A 24 -8.65 9.96 16.17
N SER A 25 -7.93 10.57 17.11
CA SER A 25 -6.49 10.40 17.31
C SER A 25 -6.08 8.96 17.66
N ASN A 26 -4.76 8.72 17.75
CA ASN A 26 -4.15 7.56 18.41
C ASN A 26 -4.60 6.21 17.84
N ILE A 27 -4.69 6.11 16.51
CA ILE A 27 -4.93 4.84 15.84
C ILE A 27 -3.83 3.85 16.23
N ARG A 28 -4.23 2.69 16.73
CA ARG A 28 -3.32 1.62 17.20
C ARG A 28 -3.86 0.25 16.84
N ILE A 29 -3.02 -0.76 16.92
CA ILE A 29 -3.42 -2.16 16.74
C ILE A 29 -3.90 -2.70 18.09
N ASP A 30 -5.12 -3.27 18.15
CA ASP A 30 -5.50 -4.15 19.25
C ASP A 30 -4.99 -5.57 18.95
N PRO A 31 -3.97 -6.08 19.67
CA PRO A 31 -3.40 -7.40 19.39
C PRO A 31 -4.36 -8.55 19.69
N ARG A 32 -5.46 -8.31 20.42
CA ARG A 32 -6.45 -9.35 20.72
C ARG A 32 -7.34 -9.60 19.50
N THR A 33 -7.86 -8.54 18.90
CA THR A 33 -8.78 -8.61 17.74
C THR A 33 -8.06 -8.48 16.41
N ARG A 34 -6.77 -8.10 16.42
CA ARG A 34 -5.97 -7.83 15.23
C ARG A 34 -6.65 -6.81 14.32
N SER A 35 -6.99 -5.67 14.90
CA SER A 35 -7.71 -4.59 14.21
C SER A 35 -7.08 -3.23 14.50
N LEU A 36 -7.22 -2.30 13.57
CA LEU A 36 -6.92 -0.88 13.83
C LEU A 36 -8.05 -0.32 14.68
N VAL A 37 -7.72 0.26 15.83
CA VAL A 37 -8.67 0.86 16.76
C VAL A 37 -8.34 2.32 17.00
N ASP A 38 -9.36 3.16 17.08
CA ASP A 38 -9.20 4.59 17.38
C ASP A 38 -9.23 4.89 18.89
N ALA A 39 -9.00 6.16 19.27
CA ALA A 39 -9.05 6.61 20.67
C ALA A 39 -10.41 6.37 21.36
N TYR A 40 -11.49 6.16 20.61
CA TYR A 40 -12.81 5.82 21.16
C TYR A 40 -12.98 4.30 21.35
N GLY A 41 -12.02 3.49 20.90
CA GLY A 41 -12.07 2.03 20.92
C GLY A 41 -12.81 1.44 19.72
N ARG A 42 -13.16 2.23 18.70
CA ARG A 42 -13.84 1.74 17.50
C ARG A 42 -12.84 1.07 16.55
N VAL A 43 -13.21 -0.05 15.94
CA VAL A 43 -12.46 -0.62 14.82
C VAL A 43 -12.56 0.32 13.62
N ARG A 44 -11.45 0.55 12.91
CA ARG A 44 -11.35 1.45 11.75
C ARG A 44 -10.96 0.69 10.49
N ILE A 45 -11.65 1.00 9.39
CA ILE A 45 -11.31 0.56 8.03
C ILE A 45 -11.01 1.80 7.20
N PHE A 46 -9.87 1.79 6.51
CA PHE A 46 -9.40 2.92 5.73
C PHE A 46 -9.42 2.58 4.24
N HIS A 47 -10.14 3.37 3.45
CA HIS A 47 -10.16 3.29 2.00
C HIS A 47 -9.70 4.64 1.44
N GLY A 48 -8.77 4.62 0.49
CA GLY A 48 -8.21 5.87 -0.03
C GLY A 48 -7.45 5.77 -1.33
N LEU A 49 -6.65 6.81 -1.57
CA LEU A 49 -5.88 7.02 -2.78
C LEU A 49 -4.44 7.41 -2.48
N ASN A 50 -3.55 7.10 -3.41
CA ASN A 50 -2.18 7.60 -3.44
C ASN A 50 -2.13 9.00 -4.06
N VAL A 51 -1.53 9.96 -3.34
CA VAL A 51 -1.24 11.32 -3.84
C VAL A 51 0.28 11.49 -3.79
N VAL A 52 0.93 11.26 -4.93
CA VAL A 52 2.38 11.23 -5.02
C VAL A 52 2.88 12.20 -6.08
N ILE A 53 3.57 13.24 -5.63
CA ILE A 53 4.19 14.26 -6.50
C ILE A 53 5.68 13.93 -6.68
N LYS A 54 6.00 13.24 -7.78
CA LYS A 54 7.33 12.70 -8.09
C LYS A 54 8.31 13.73 -8.69
N LYS A 55 7.99 15.03 -8.61
CA LYS A 55 8.82 16.13 -9.14
C LYS A 55 8.73 17.35 -8.23
N THR A 56 9.72 18.22 -8.30
CA THR A 56 9.70 19.52 -7.60
C THR A 56 8.38 20.28 -7.87
N PRO A 57 7.71 20.84 -6.85
CA PRO A 57 8.16 21.03 -5.45
C PRO A 57 7.87 19.86 -4.49
N TRP A 58 7.52 18.67 -5.00
CA TRP A 58 7.28 17.43 -4.25
C TRP A 58 6.03 17.39 -3.36
N VAL A 59 5.33 18.51 -3.25
CA VAL A 59 4.08 18.68 -2.49
C VAL A 59 2.95 19.11 -3.44
N PRO A 60 1.70 18.66 -3.24
CA PRO A 60 0.58 19.08 -4.07
C PRO A 60 0.31 20.59 -3.99
N ARG A 61 -0.17 21.15 -5.10
CA ARG A 61 -0.69 22.52 -5.14
C ARG A 61 -2.12 22.53 -4.63
N THR A 62 -2.49 23.51 -3.81
CA THR A 62 -3.82 23.54 -3.17
C THR A 62 -4.68 24.75 -3.58
N ASP A 63 -4.14 25.61 -4.45
CA ASP A 63 -4.71 26.90 -4.83
C ASP A 63 -5.64 26.82 -6.05
N THR A 64 -5.29 26.04 -7.06
CA THR A 64 -6.07 25.90 -8.28
C THR A 64 -5.89 24.52 -8.90
N PHE A 65 -6.99 23.97 -9.40
CA PHE A 65 -7.00 22.68 -10.08
C PHE A 65 -5.93 22.61 -11.16
N HIS A 66 -5.18 21.51 -11.15
CA HIS A 66 -4.28 21.13 -12.21
C HIS A 66 -4.18 19.62 -12.29
N LYS A 67 -4.30 19.13 -13.52
CA LYS A 67 -4.42 17.72 -13.86
C LYS A 67 -3.26 16.84 -13.38
N HIS A 68 -2.11 17.42 -13.06
CA HIS A 68 -0.90 16.66 -12.73
C HIS A 68 -0.53 16.68 -11.25
N ASP A 69 -0.80 17.77 -10.54
CA ASP A 69 -0.12 18.03 -9.25
C ASP A 69 -0.97 18.81 -8.24
N SER A 70 -2.25 19.07 -8.49
CA SER A 70 -3.11 19.72 -7.49
C SER A 70 -3.82 18.72 -6.57
N LEU A 71 -4.13 19.18 -5.38
CA LEU A 71 -5.12 18.64 -4.46
C LEU A 71 -5.77 19.84 -3.75
N THR A 72 -6.71 20.52 -4.43
CA THR A 72 -7.40 21.71 -3.88
C THR A 72 -8.43 21.33 -2.82
N ALA A 73 -8.97 22.33 -2.13
CA ALA A 73 -10.05 22.14 -1.16
C ALA A 73 -11.26 21.41 -1.78
N GLU A 74 -11.67 21.81 -2.99
CA GLU A 74 -12.79 21.19 -3.71
C GLU A 74 -12.49 19.74 -4.10
N GLU A 75 -11.24 19.46 -4.47
CA GLU A 75 -10.77 18.11 -4.76
C GLU A 75 -10.80 17.22 -3.52
N MET A 76 -10.40 17.74 -2.36
CA MET A 76 -10.48 17.03 -1.09
C MET A 76 -11.94 16.82 -0.63
N ASP A 77 -12.83 17.78 -0.89
CA ASP A 77 -14.27 17.61 -0.65
C ASP A 77 -14.85 16.48 -1.52
N GLN A 78 -14.41 16.38 -2.77
CA GLN A 78 -14.77 15.26 -3.64
C GLN A 78 -14.27 13.92 -3.10
N LEU A 79 -13.03 13.85 -2.58
CA LEU A 79 -12.53 12.62 -1.96
C LEU A 79 -13.44 12.13 -0.83
N ARG A 80 -13.87 13.05 0.05
CA ARG A 80 -14.84 12.76 1.13
C ARG A 80 -16.17 12.27 0.55
N ASP A 81 -16.71 12.97 -0.45
CA ASP A 81 -18.01 12.62 -1.06
C ASP A 81 -17.96 11.28 -1.81
N TRP A 82 -16.78 10.85 -2.26
CA TRP A 82 -16.54 9.52 -2.83
C TRP A 82 -16.27 8.43 -1.78
N GLY A 83 -16.23 8.80 -0.50
CA GLY A 83 -16.11 7.88 0.64
C GLY A 83 -14.69 7.53 1.02
N PHE A 84 -13.70 8.19 0.46
CA PHE A 84 -12.32 8.02 0.87
C PHE A 84 -12.09 8.72 2.20
N ASN A 85 -11.56 7.98 3.17
CA ASN A 85 -11.25 8.48 4.51
C ASN A 85 -9.75 8.46 4.80
N MET A 86 -8.92 8.18 3.80
CA MET A 86 -7.47 8.32 3.91
C MET A 86 -6.80 8.72 2.60
N VAL A 87 -5.60 9.29 2.70
CA VAL A 87 -4.67 9.56 1.59
C VAL A 87 -3.29 9.05 1.96
N ARG A 88 -2.65 8.31 1.06
CA ARG A 88 -1.23 7.97 1.14
C ARG A 88 -0.45 9.08 0.44
N LEU A 89 0.16 9.95 1.22
CA LEU A 89 0.78 11.20 0.78
C LEU A 89 2.30 11.04 0.73
N ASN A 90 2.88 11.43 -0.40
CA ASN A 90 4.33 11.42 -0.57
C ASN A 90 5.04 12.39 0.39
N LEU A 91 5.92 11.85 1.22
CA LEU A 91 6.92 12.57 1.99
C LEU A 91 8.28 12.39 1.28
N ALA A 92 8.59 13.29 0.36
CA ALA A 92 9.78 13.17 -0.46
C ALA A 92 11.05 13.50 0.33
N TRP A 93 12.03 12.58 0.37
CA TRP A 93 13.37 12.88 0.89
C TRP A 93 14.00 14.13 0.24
N PRO A 94 14.01 14.34 -1.11
CA PRO A 94 14.49 15.59 -1.69
C PRO A 94 13.63 16.81 -1.35
N GLY A 95 12.41 16.63 -0.85
CA GLY A 95 11.60 17.70 -0.27
C GLY A 95 12.13 18.11 1.11
N VAL A 96 12.39 17.13 1.98
CA VAL A 96 12.83 17.34 3.37
C VAL A 96 14.30 17.74 3.47
N GLU A 97 15.20 17.13 2.69
CA GLU A 97 16.65 17.35 2.73
C GLU A 97 17.18 17.59 1.30
N PRO A 98 16.96 18.79 0.72
CA PRO A 98 17.15 19.02 -0.72
C PRO A 98 18.60 19.18 -1.19
N TYR A 99 19.50 19.74 -0.36
CA TYR A 99 20.79 20.28 -0.83
C TYR A 99 22.02 19.70 -0.16
N GLU A 100 21.95 19.41 1.14
CA GLU A 100 23.08 18.94 1.94
C GLU A 100 22.55 18.14 3.13
N GLN A 101 23.30 17.10 3.53
CA GLN A 101 22.99 16.28 4.70
C GLN A 101 22.89 17.14 5.97
N GLY A 102 21.81 16.97 6.73
CA GLY A 102 21.49 17.74 7.94
C GLY A 102 20.95 19.15 7.67
N LYS A 103 20.71 19.55 6.41
CA LYS A 103 20.09 20.83 6.03
C LYS A 103 18.64 20.63 5.61
N TYR A 104 17.78 20.58 6.60
CA TYR A 104 16.36 20.29 6.40
C TYR A 104 15.56 21.51 5.95
N ASN A 105 14.62 21.28 5.04
CA ASN A 105 13.70 22.26 4.50
C ASN A 105 12.39 22.25 5.30
N MET A 106 12.35 23.03 6.37
CA MET A 106 11.16 23.12 7.22
C MET A 106 9.96 23.73 6.48
N THR A 107 10.17 24.56 5.46
CA THR A 107 9.08 25.10 4.63
C THR A 107 8.36 24.01 3.84
N TYR A 108 9.07 22.97 3.38
CA TYR A 108 8.44 21.80 2.77
C TYR A 108 7.56 21.06 3.79
N LEU A 109 8.09 20.75 4.98
CA LEU A 109 7.32 20.07 6.03
C LEU A 109 6.10 20.88 6.50
N GLU A 110 6.22 22.21 6.61
CA GLU A 110 5.10 23.10 6.90
C GLU A 110 4.04 23.05 5.79
N ARG A 111 4.45 22.97 4.53
CA ARG A 111 3.53 22.89 3.39
C ARG A 111 2.83 21.52 3.31
N GLU A 112 3.55 20.43 3.55
CA GLU A 112 2.97 19.10 3.72
C GLU A 112 1.95 19.10 4.85
N ARG A 113 2.29 19.69 6.01
CA ARG A 113 1.37 19.83 7.13
C ARG A 113 0.10 20.60 6.78
N GLN A 114 0.17 21.66 5.98
CA GLN A 114 -1.03 22.36 5.50
C GLN A 114 -1.93 21.43 4.67
N VAL A 115 -1.36 20.57 3.82
CA VAL A 115 -2.14 19.59 3.05
C VAL A 115 -2.80 18.58 4.00
N VAL A 116 -2.04 18.06 4.99
CA VAL A 116 -2.55 17.14 6.01
C VAL A 116 -3.68 17.76 6.84
N ASP A 117 -3.55 19.02 7.26
CA ASP A 117 -4.58 19.74 8.01
C ASP A 117 -5.84 19.95 7.16
N MET A 118 -5.70 20.29 5.87
CA MET A 118 -6.84 20.44 4.95
C MET A 118 -7.59 19.13 4.68
N LEU A 119 -6.88 18.00 4.65
CA LEU A 119 -7.46 16.66 4.60
C LEU A 119 -8.15 16.32 5.93
N ALA A 120 -7.52 16.71 7.05
CA ALA A 120 -8.02 16.46 8.39
C ALA A 120 -9.37 17.16 8.64
N ASP A 121 -9.53 18.39 8.16
CA ASP A 121 -10.77 19.16 8.20
C ASP A 121 -11.96 18.47 7.50
N ARG A 122 -11.71 17.40 6.74
CA ARG A 122 -12.69 16.59 6.01
C ARG A 122 -12.79 15.15 6.50
N GLY A 123 -12.17 14.83 7.64
CA GLY A 123 -12.16 13.47 8.18
C GLY A 123 -11.22 12.50 7.45
N ILE A 124 -10.31 13.01 6.61
CA ILE A 124 -9.39 12.20 5.81
C ILE A 124 -8.04 12.07 6.53
N TYR A 125 -7.65 10.84 6.85
CA TYR A 125 -6.37 10.52 7.49
C TYR A 125 -5.24 10.55 6.48
N THR A 126 -4.01 10.80 6.93
CA THR A 126 -2.83 10.78 6.06
C THR A 126 -1.82 9.73 6.49
N LEU A 127 -1.46 8.83 5.57
CA LEU A 127 -0.26 7.99 5.69
C LEU A 127 0.89 8.70 4.96
N LEU A 128 1.95 9.06 5.69
CA LEU A 128 3.12 9.70 5.10
C LEU A 128 4.08 8.64 4.57
N ASP A 129 4.33 8.66 3.26
CA ASP A 129 5.09 7.64 2.55
C ASP A 129 6.42 8.20 2.03
N ALA A 130 7.54 7.61 2.46
CA ALA A 130 8.83 7.92 1.85
C ALA A 130 8.95 7.25 0.47
N HIS A 131 8.34 7.93 -0.51
CA HIS A 131 8.18 7.39 -1.84
C HIS A 131 9.48 7.43 -2.63
N GLN A 132 9.75 6.34 -3.34
CA GLN A 132 10.87 6.21 -4.27
C GLN A 132 10.52 5.22 -5.37
N ASP A 133 11.15 5.42 -6.52
CA ASP A 133 11.20 4.47 -7.62
C ASP A 133 12.63 4.42 -8.12
N LEU A 134 13.26 3.25 -8.21
CA LEU A 134 14.66 3.08 -8.63
C LEU A 134 15.67 3.95 -7.85
N LEU A 135 15.26 4.47 -6.67
CA LEU A 135 15.92 5.45 -5.80
C LEU A 135 16.38 6.78 -6.41
N SER A 136 16.64 6.90 -7.72
CA SER A 136 17.40 8.02 -8.25
C SER A 136 16.89 8.54 -9.61
N PRO A 137 16.86 9.87 -9.81
CA PRO A 137 16.59 10.45 -11.12
C PRO A 137 17.64 10.09 -12.18
N ASN A 138 18.86 9.70 -11.79
CA ASN A 138 19.88 9.23 -12.74
C ASN A 138 19.48 7.89 -13.39
N TYR A 139 18.49 7.18 -12.84
CA TYR A 139 18.06 5.84 -13.27
C TYR A 139 16.61 5.79 -13.70
N CYS A 140 16.08 6.87 -14.28
CA CYS A 140 14.66 7.01 -14.63
C CYS A 140 13.71 7.11 -13.42
N GLY A 141 14.27 7.16 -12.21
CA GLY A 141 13.57 7.09 -10.95
C GLY A 141 13.43 8.41 -10.21
N HIS A 142 13.21 8.32 -8.90
CA HIS A 142 13.24 9.40 -7.93
C HIS A 142 13.30 8.81 -6.52
N GLY A 143 13.50 9.66 -5.53
CA GLY A 143 13.44 9.27 -4.11
C GLY A 143 14.63 9.81 -3.33
N MET A 144 15.85 9.64 -3.82
CA MET A 144 17.08 10.11 -3.18
C MET A 144 17.46 11.52 -3.69
N PRO A 145 17.85 12.46 -2.80
CA PRO A 145 18.37 13.76 -3.20
C PRO A 145 19.62 13.64 -4.09
N GLN A 146 19.73 14.50 -5.10
CA GLN A 146 20.79 14.42 -6.10
C GLN A 146 22.19 14.44 -5.50
N PHE A 147 22.43 15.26 -4.46
CA PHE A 147 23.76 15.38 -3.86
C PHE A 147 24.25 14.07 -3.20
N TYR A 148 23.35 13.23 -2.69
CA TYR A 148 23.69 11.89 -2.21
C TYR A 148 24.06 10.97 -3.35
N VAL A 149 23.26 11.00 -4.44
CA VAL A 149 23.52 10.22 -5.64
C VAL A 149 24.89 10.59 -6.20
N ASP A 150 25.17 11.86 -6.42
CA ASP A 150 26.44 12.35 -6.98
C ASP A 150 27.65 11.94 -6.11
N ARG A 151 27.49 11.99 -4.78
CA ARG A 151 28.52 11.54 -3.84
C ARG A 151 28.82 10.05 -4.00
N ILE A 152 27.79 9.20 -4.00
CA ILE A 152 27.96 7.75 -4.12
C ILE A 152 28.49 7.35 -5.49
N GLU A 153 27.99 7.99 -6.54
CA GLU A 153 28.47 7.83 -7.91
C GLU A 153 29.99 8.07 -7.99
N THR A 154 30.43 9.19 -7.42
CA THR A 154 31.84 9.64 -7.48
C THR A 154 32.76 8.84 -6.56
N GLU A 155 32.31 8.51 -5.34
CA GLU A 155 33.19 7.93 -4.33
C GLU A 155 33.22 6.40 -4.35
N HIS A 156 32.21 5.74 -4.93
CA HIS A 156 32.02 4.30 -4.75
C HIS A 156 31.74 3.51 -6.02
N PHE A 157 31.36 4.15 -7.14
CA PHE A 157 30.87 3.42 -8.30
C PHE A 157 31.80 3.46 -9.54
N ASP A 158 33.09 3.77 -9.38
CA ASP A 158 34.10 3.75 -10.46
C ASP A 158 34.15 2.44 -11.27
N HIS A 159 33.73 1.31 -10.68
CA HIS A 159 33.76 -0.02 -11.31
C HIS A 159 32.40 -0.71 -11.34
N VAL A 160 31.32 0.03 -11.11
CA VAL A 160 29.95 -0.49 -11.28
C VAL A 160 29.52 -0.25 -12.73
N PRO A 161 29.02 -1.28 -13.44
CA PRO A 161 28.53 -1.11 -14.81
C PRO A 161 27.56 0.07 -14.93
N HIS A 162 27.62 0.81 -16.03
CA HIS A 162 26.73 1.95 -16.24
C HIS A 162 25.26 1.51 -16.31
N PHE A 163 24.35 2.40 -15.92
CA PHE A 163 22.93 2.16 -16.09
C PHE A 163 22.56 2.11 -17.59
N PRO A 164 21.69 1.19 -18.05
CA PRO A 164 20.90 0.22 -17.28
C PRO A 164 21.50 -1.20 -17.22
N ILE A 165 22.80 -1.40 -17.51
CA ILE A 165 23.43 -2.73 -17.62
C ILE A 165 23.21 -3.54 -16.32
N PRO A 166 22.86 -4.84 -16.39
CA PRO A 166 22.77 -5.72 -17.57
C PRO A 166 21.42 -5.72 -18.31
N VAL A 167 20.51 -4.80 -18.02
CA VAL A 167 19.19 -4.78 -18.65
C VAL A 167 19.32 -4.45 -20.15
N PRO A 168 18.82 -5.31 -21.07
CA PRO A 168 18.90 -5.05 -22.50
C PRO A 168 18.05 -3.85 -22.91
N ILE A 169 18.54 -3.05 -23.87
CA ILE A 169 17.79 -1.96 -24.49
C ILE A 169 17.29 -2.41 -25.87
N PRO A 170 15.96 -2.50 -26.10
CA PRO A 170 15.42 -2.90 -27.39
C PRO A 170 15.87 -1.96 -28.53
N GLY A 171 16.43 -2.53 -29.60
CA GLY A 171 16.83 -1.77 -30.79
C GLY A 171 18.17 -1.04 -30.69
N ALA A 172 18.90 -1.15 -29.58
CA ALA A 172 20.29 -0.75 -29.53
C ALA A 172 21.13 -1.75 -30.37
N GLU A 173 21.74 -1.30 -31.46
CA GLU A 173 22.85 -2.06 -32.06
C GLU A 173 23.92 -2.21 -30.97
N GLN A 174 24.26 -3.46 -30.60
CA GLN A 174 25.34 -3.74 -29.65
C GLN A 174 26.66 -3.27 -30.26
N ASN A 175 26.98 -2.00 -30.06
CA ASN A 175 28.27 -1.48 -30.44
C ASN A 175 29.25 -1.95 -29.35
N GLU A 176 30.00 -3.01 -29.65
CA GLU A 176 30.95 -3.68 -28.75
C GLU A 176 32.06 -2.75 -28.20
N ASN A 177 32.10 -1.49 -28.64
CA ASN A 177 33.05 -0.45 -28.22
C ASN A 177 32.49 0.57 -27.20
N ALA A 178 31.27 0.40 -26.68
CA ALA A 178 30.66 1.30 -25.68
C ALA A 178 31.23 1.14 -24.25
N ASN A 179 32.52 0.82 -24.12
CA ASN A 179 33.24 0.72 -22.84
C ASN A 179 33.91 2.03 -22.42
N ASP A 180 33.73 3.12 -23.17
CA ASP A 180 34.32 4.43 -22.86
C ASP A 180 33.22 5.51 -22.78
N THR A 181 32.52 5.54 -21.64
CA THR A 181 31.51 6.55 -21.29
C THR A 181 31.82 7.11 -19.90
N THR A 182 33.00 7.71 -19.79
CA THR A 182 33.58 8.19 -18.52
C THR A 182 33.02 9.53 -18.03
N ASP A 183 32.03 10.13 -18.70
CA ASP A 183 31.51 11.46 -18.31
C ASP A 183 29.99 11.59 -18.49
N LEU A 184 29.26 11.51 -17.37
CA LEU A 184 27.80 11.65 -17.27
C LEU A 184 27.28 13.06 -17.67
N THR A 185 28.15 14.04 -17.91
CA THR A 185 27.76 15.42 -18.28
C THR A 185 27.65 15.65 -19.79
N LEU A 186 27.96 14.65 -20.62
CA LEU A 186 27.94 14.80 -22.07
C LEU A 186 26.49 14.84 -22.63
N PRO A 187 26.19 15.73 -23.60
CA PRO A 187 24.86 15.87 -24.21
C PRO A 187 24.26 14.58 -24.81
N GLY A 188 25.09 13.59 -25.15
CA GLY A 188 24.67 12.28 -25.65
C GLY A 188 24.00 11.39 -24.59
N HIS A 189 24.39 11.49 -23.32
CA HIS A 189 23.85 10.64 -22.25
C HIS A 189 22.44 11.02 -21.83
N ALA A 190 22.08 12.31 -21.89
CA ALA A 190 20.70 12.74 -21.64
C ALA A 190 19.73 12.13 -22.66
N PHE A 191 20.18 11.97 -23.91
CA PHE A 191 19.42 11.28 -24.96
C PHE A 191 19.30 9.78 -24.68
N GLU A 192 20.41 9.12 -24.29
CA GLU A 192 20.41 7.69 -23.94
C GLU A 192 19.54 7.37 -22.72
N LEU A 193 19.57 8.21 -21.69
CA LEU A 193 18.71 8.06 -20.51
C LEU A 193 17.25 8.23 -20.90
N ALA A 194 16.89 9.31 -21.59
CA ALA A 194 15.51 9.52 -22.06
C ALA A 194 15.02 8.40 -22.97
N HIS A 195 15.90 7.87 -23.84
CA HIS A 195 15.60 6.72 -24.68
C HIS A 195 15.38 5.45 -23.84
N THR A 196 16.25 5.18 -22.86
CA THR A 196 16.15 4.03 -21.97
C THR A 196 14.85 4.07 -21.16
N CYS A 197 14.57 5.20 -20.50
CA CYS A 197 13.36 5.37 -19.67
C CYS A 197 12.06 5.22 -20.47
N LYS A 198 12.10 5.46 -21.79
CA LYS A 198 10.95 5.36 -22.68
C LYS A 198 10.77 3.96 -23.28
N ASN A 199 11.86 3.25 -23.58
CA ASN A 199 11.82 2.03 -24.39
C ASN A 199 12.06 0.74 -23.60
N VAL A 200 12.54 0.83 -22.36
CA VAL A 200 12.66 -0.32 -21.46
C VAL A 200 11.45 -0.37 -20.55
N PHE A 201 10.84 -1.54 -20.39
CA PHE A 201 9.78 -1.73 -19.41
C PHE A 201 10.28 -1.31 -18.02
N PHE A 202 9.66 -0.29 -17.43
CA PHE A 202 10.14 0.42 -16.23
C PHE A 202 10.61 -0.52 -15.12
N PHE A 203 9.81 -1.55 -14.82
CA PHE A 203 10.12 -2.54 -13.81
C PHE A 203 11.45 -3.28 -14.04
N MET A 204 11.84 -3.53 -15.29
CA MET A 204 13.11 -4.21 -15.60
C MET A 204 14.33 -3.39 -15.15
N LEU A 205 14.20 -2.07 -15.02
CA LEU A 205 15.32 -1.19 -14.64
C LEU A 205 15.78 -1.42 -13.19
N TYR A 206 14.94 -1.99 -12.33
CA TYR A 206 15.32 -2.45 -10.99
C TYR A 206 16.42 -3.51 -11.04
N PHE A 207 16.53 -4.25 -12.14
CA PHE A 207 17.57 -5.25 -12.36
C PHE A 207 18.88 -4.68 -12.93
N SER A 208 19.05 -3.36 -12.95
CA SER A 208 20.33 -2.75 -13.32
C SER A 208 21.33 -2.84 -12.16
N ALA A 209 22.61 -2.91 -12.51
CA ALA A 209 23.70 -3.00 -11.55
C ALA A 209 23.78 -1.76 -10.66
N ARG A 210 23.61 -0.57 -11.24
CA ARG A 210 23.63 0.72 -10.54
C ARG A 210 22.51 0.83 -9.52
N VAL A 211 21.26 0.51 -9.89
CA VAL A 211 20.12 0.54 -8.97
C VAL A 211 20.35 -0.42 -7.79
N SER A 212 20.74 -1.66 -8.09
CA SER A 212 21.03 -2.69 -7.09
C SER A 212 22.13 -2.25 -6.10
N LYS A 213 23.23 -1.69 -6.61
CA LYS A 213 24.32 -1.16 -5.79
C LYS A 213 23.89 0.06 -4.97
N LEU A 214 23.03 0.92 -5.49
CA LEU A 214 22.54 2.09 -4.77
C LEU A 214 21.63 1.70 -3.60
N PHE A 215 20.73 0.73 -3.78
CA PHE A 215 19.97 0.15 -2.66
C PHE A 215 20.88 -0.47 -1.61
N GLN A 216 21.90 -1.26 -2.02
CA GLN A 216 22.85 -1.81 -1.06
C GLN A 216 23.64 -0.71 -0.33
N ALA A 217 24.04 0.36 -1.03
CA ALA A 217 24.72 1.49 -0.43
C ALA A 217 23.86 2.16 0.63
N LEU A 218 22.56 2.33 0.37
CA LEU A 218 21.60 2.80 1.37
C LEU A 218 21.55 1.85 2.58
N TYR A 219 21.38 0.54 2.38
CA TYR A 219 21.28 -0.42 3.49
C TYR A 219 22.56 -0.52 4.32
N ASP A 220 23.73 -0.43 3.68
CA ASP A 220 25.05 -0.49 4.33
C ASP A 220 25.49 0.85 4.93
N ASP A 221 24.66 1.91 4.83
CA ASP A 221 24.99 3.28 5.25
C ASP A 221 26.28 3.82 4.61
N LYS A 222 26.55 3.40 3.37
CA LYS A 222 27.69 3.86 2.59
C LYS A 222 27.58 5.37 2.38
N GLY A 223 28.67 6.08 2.62
CA GLY A 223 28.68 7.53 2.53
C GLY A 223 27.62 8.22 3.40
N GLY A 224 27.12 7.62 4.49
CA GLY A 224 26.13 8.24 5.37
C GLY A 224 24.71 8.34 4.80
N LEU A 225 24.36 7.52 3.79
CA LEU A 225 23.03 7.53 3.17
C LEU A 225 21.90 7.20 4.16
N LEU A 226 22.07 6.16 4.98
CA LEU A 226 21.04 5.76 5.94
C LEU A 226 20.98 6.73 7.10
N GLU A 227 22.12 7.25 7.56
CA GLU A 227 22.14 8.33 8.55
C GLU A 227 21.37 9.57 8.08
N GLY A 228 21.54 9.96 6.81
CA GLY A 228 20.77 11.02 6.17
C GLY A 228 19.27 10.74 6.14
N PHE A 229 18.91 9.53 5.70
CA PHE A 229 17.51 9.10 5.62
C PHE A 229 16.84 8.97 7.00
N GLU A 230 17.56 8.53 8.03
CA GLU A 230 17.11 8.61 9.41
C GLU A 230 16.86 10.06 9.85
N GLY A 231 17.71 11.00 9.42
CA GLY A 231 17.55 12.42 9.67
C GLY A 231 16.22 12.97 9.14
N VAL A 232 15.86 12.63 7.91
CA VAL A 232 14.56 12.95 7.31
C VAL A 232 13.42 12.44 8.17
N TRP A 233 13.50 11.17 8.60
CA TRP A 233 12.47 10.58 9.44
C TRP A 233 12.38 11.21 10.83
N ARG A 234 13.50 11.63 11.44
CA ARG A 234 13.49 12.38 12.70
C ARG A 234 12.75 13.71 12.54
N GLU A 235 13.02 14.45 11.48
CA GLU A 235 12.39 15.76 11.27
C GLU A 235 10.90 15.63 10.90
N ALA A 236 10.55 14.66 10.06
CA ALA A 236 9.16 14.37 9.74
C ALA A 236 8.38 13.94 11.00
N ALA A 237 8.89 12.98 11.76
CA ALA A 237 8.28 12.56 13.02
C ALA A 237 8.11 13.74 14.00
N ALA A 238 9.12 14.60 14.12
CA ALA A 238 9.02 15.80 14.96
C ALA A 238 7.96 16.81 14.48
N ALA A 239 7.78 16.96 13.16
CA ALA A 239 6.81 17.87 12.57
C ALA A 239 5.35 17.40 12.72
N PHE A 240 5.15 16.07 12.76
CA PHE A 240 3.83 15.44 12.70
C PHE A 240 3.37 14.74 14.00
N LYS A 241 4.22 14.58 15.02
CA LYS A 241 3.89 13.88 16.27
C LYS A 241 2.62 14.31 17.00
N ASP A 242 2.22 15.58 16.85
CA ASP A 242 1.04 16.16 17.51
C ASP A 242 -0.14 16.33 16.52
N VAL A 243 -0.14 15.59 15.40
CA VAL A 243 -1.15 15.69 14.33
C VAL A 243 -2.04 14.42 14.31
N PRO A 244 -3.21 14.43 14.96
CA PRO A 244 -4.10 13.26 15.11
C PRO A 244 -4.53 12.56 13.81
N SER A 245 -4.55 13.28 12.70
CA SER A 245 -4.97 12.77 11.39
C SER A 245 -3.88 11.97 10.68
N VAL A 246 -2.63 12.03 11.15
CA VAL A 246 -1.57 11.18 10.63
C VAL A 246 -1.83 9.75 11.10
N LEU A 247 -2.04 8.85 10.15
CA LEU A 247 -2.23 7.43 10.44
C LEU A 247 -0.90 6.77 10.84
N GLY A 248 0.19 7.19 10.22
CA GLY A 248 1.50 6.61 10.42
C GLY A 248 2.54 7.06 9.40
N PHE A 249 3.69 6.38 9.47
CA PHE A 249 4.86 6.62 8.62
C PHE A 249 5.24 5.34 7.87
N GLU A 250 5.17 5.35 6.54
CA GLU A 250 5.63 4.27 5.69
C GLU A 250 7.10 4.46 5.33
N LEU A 251 7.93 3.59 5.92
CA LEU A 251 9.37 3.80 6.07
C LEU A 251 10.11 3.93 4.74
N ILE A 252 9.66 3.21 3.71
CA ILE A 252 10.12 3.30 2.33
C ILE A 252 9.11 2.63 1.41
N ASN A 253 8.80 3.27 0.28
CA ASN A 253 8.07 2.63 -0.81
C ASN A 253 8.92 1.55 -1.48
N GLU A 254 8.35 0.36 -1.73
CA GLU A 254 8.91 -0.68 -2.60
C GLU A 254 10.44 -0.92 -2.46
N PRO A 255 10.92 -1.35 -1.29
CA PRO A 255 12.35 -1.62 -1.10
C PRO A 255 12.84 -2.70 -2.07
N TRP A 256 14.11 -2.64 -2.49
CA TRP A 256 14.68 -3.62 -3.40
C TRP A 256 15.69 -4.57 -2.74
N TYR A 257 16.04 -5.66 -3.41
CA TYR A 257 16.91 -6.73 -2.89
C TYR A 257 18.28 -6.27 -2.39
N GLY A 258 18.83 -5.18 -2.92
CA GLY A 258 20.22 -4.75 -2.73
C GLY A 258 21.15 -5.32 -3.82
N ASP A 259 22.42 -5.56 -3.49
CA ASP A 259 23.47 -5.93 -4.45
C ASP A 259 23.43 -7.42 -4.80
N TYR A 260 22.34 -7.83 -5.45
CA TYR A 260 22.16 -9.22 -5.86
C TYR A 260 23.12 -9.64 -6.98
N ILE A 261 23.76 -8.72 -7.68
CA ILE A 261 24.76 -9.05 -8.70
C ILE A 261 26.00 -9.68 -8.04
N SER A 262 26.46 -9.10 -6.93
CA SER A 262 27.61 -9.64 -6.19
C SER A 262 27.18 -10.72 -5.19
N LYS A 263 25.92 -10.69 -4.75
CA LYS A 263 25.32 -11.63 -3.78
C LYS A 263 24.00 -12.19 -4.33
N PRO A 264 24.03 -13.10 -5.30
CA PRO A 264 22.82 -13.58 -5.98
C PRO A 264 21.83 -14.31 -5.06
N ASP A 265 22.29 -14.78 -3.90
CA ASP A 265 21.41 -15.33 -2.87
C ASP A 265 20.40 -14.31 -2.33
N LEU A 266 20.66 -13.00 -2.43
CA LEU A 266 19.67 -11.96 -2.08
C LEU A 266 18.41 -12.03 -2.94
N LEU A 267 18.55 -12.31 -4.23
CA LEU A 267 17.45 -12.44 -5.19
C LEU A 267 16.85 -13.85 -5.19
N MET A 268 17.70 -14.88 -5.13
CA MET A 268 17.28 -16.26 -5.36
C MET A 268 16.71 -16.98 -4.13
N LEU A 269 17.12 -16.59 -2.92
CA LEU A 269 16.66 -17.26 -1.70
C LEU A 269 15.56 -16.44 -1.01
N PRO A 270 14.32 -16.97 -0.92
CA PRO A 270 13.22 -16.27 -0.27
C PRO A 270 13.57 -15.77 1.14
N GLY A 271 13.26 -14.49 1.39
CA GLY A 271 13.52 -13.83 2.68
C GLY A 271 14.97 -13.50 2.99
N ARG A 272 15.92 -13.79 2.09
CA ARG A 272 17.34 -13.51 2.33
C ARG A 272 17.60 -12.02 2.37
N SER A 273 17.08 -11.27 1.39
CA SER A 273 17.18 -9.81 1.36
C SER A 273 16.49 -9.15 2.55
N GLU A 274 15.34 -9.66 2.96
CA GLU A 274 14.59 -9.17 4.10
C GLU A 274 15.41 -9.32 5.38
N ARG A 275 15.99 -10.50 5.61
CA ARG A 275 16.81 -10.77 6.80
C ARG A 275 18.12 -9.98 6.83
N GLN A 276 18.80 -9.85 5.71
CA GLN A 276 20.14 -9.25 5.66
C GLN A 276 20.12 -7.74 5.50
N ASN A 277 19.21 -7.21 4.68
CA ASN A 277 19.15 -5.80 4.34
C ASN A 277 17.99 -5.10 5.07
N LEU A 278 16.75 -5.58 4.91
CA LEU A 278 15.58 -4.82 5.38
C LEU A 278 15.41 -4.83 6.91
N VAL A 279 15.65 -5.95 7.60
CA VAL A 279 15.56 -6.02 9.07
C VAL A 279 16.47 -4.99 9.77
N PRO A 280 17.79 -4.92 9.49
CA PRO A 280 18.63 -3.90 10.13
C PRO A 280 18.27 -2.47 9.70
N PHE A 281 17.94 -2.27 8.42
CA PHE A 281 17.51 -0.98 7.88
C PHE A 281 16.26 -0.46 8.61
N TYR A 282 15.20 -1.26 8.67
CA TYR A 282 13.95 -0.86 9.31
C TYR A 282 14.09 -0.64 10.82
N ARG A 283 14.93 -1.43 11.51
CA ARG A 283 15.18 -1.21 12.94
C ARG A 283 15.81 0.16 13.20
N ARG A 284 16.73 0.58 12.32
CA ARG A 284 17.36 1.89 12.40
C ARG A 284 16.36 3.03 12.19
N LEU A 285 15.52 2.92 11.16
CA LEU A 285 14.47 3.91 10.88
C LEU A 285 13.41 3.98 11.98
N ALA A 286 12.91 2.84 12.45
CA ALA A 286 11.93 2.78 13.53
C ALA A 286 12.46 3.43 14.82
N LYS A 287 13.73 3.17 15.15
CA LYS A 287 14.39 3.84 16.28
C LYS A 287 14.46 5.36 16.08
N ALA A 288 14.88 5.82 14.90
CA ALA A 288 15.00 7.25 14.59
C ALA A 288 13.64 7.98 14.70
N ILE A 289 12.55 7.37 14.24
CA ILE A 289 11.19 7.93 14.40
C ILE A 289 10.78 7.96 15.86
N ARG A 290 10.96 6.85 16.59
CA ARG A 290 10.56 6.72 18.01
C ARG A 290 11.38 7.61 18.96
N GLU A 291 12.52 8.15 18.53
CA GLU A 291 13.22 9.23 19.26
C GLU A 291 12.39 10.53 19.35
N ARG A 292 11.41 10.71 18.45
CA ARG A 292 10.61 11.94 18.33
C ARG A 292 9.11 11.71 18.48
N ASP A 293 8.60 10.56 18.06
CA ASP A 293 7.18 10.25 17.97
C ASP A 293 6.88 8.82 18.46
N PRO A 294 6.28 8.67 19.67
CA PRO A 294 5.93 7.37 20.23
C PRO A 294 4.53 6.87 19.82
N ASP A 295 3.70 7.68 19.14
CA ASP A 295 2.25 7.50 19.13
C ASP A 295 1.66 7.11 17.76
N HIS A 296 2.37 7.36 16.66
CA HIS A 296 1.91 6.98 15.31
C HIS A 296 2.37 5.59 14.88
N LEU A 297 1.56 4.91 14.04
CA LEU A 297 1.90 3.59 13.48
C LEU A 297 3.12 3.65 12.55
N LEU A 298 3.87 2.56 12.46
CA LEU A 298 4.96 2.42 11.49
C LEU A 298 4.62 1.38 10.43
N PHE A 299 4.67 1.79 9.17
CA PHE A 299 4.35 0.97 8.00
C PHE A 299 5.64 0.51 7.32
N PHE A 300 5.73 -0.77 6.96
CA PHE A 300 6.91 -1.35 6.31
C PHE A 300 6.52 -2.44 5.32
N GLY A 301 7.26 -2.58 4.22
CA GLY A 301 7.01 -3.58 3.17
C GLY A 301 8.12 -4.63 3.04
N LYS A 302 7.84 -5.67 2.25
CA LYS A 302 8.87 -6.56 1.67
C LYS A 302 9.30 -6.05 0.31
N VAL A 303 10.27 -6.73 -0.31
CA VAL A 303 10.56 -6.52 -1.73
C VAL A 303 9.30 -6.85 -2.55
N PRO A 304 8.81 -5.95 -3.41
CA PRO A 304 7.45 -6.03 -3.98
C PRO A 304 7.24 -7.25 -4.89
N VAL A 305 8.31 -7.80 -5.45
CA VAL A 305 8.25 -8.92 -6.41
C VAL A 305 8.27 -10.30 -5.75
N ASN A 306 8.47 -10.35 -4.44
CA ASN A 306 8.44 -11.60 -3.70
C ASN A 306 6.97 -12.06 -3.56
N LEU A 307 6.49 -12.84 -4.54
CA LEU A 307 5.12 -13.38 -4.58
C LEU A 307 4.84 -14.43 -3.47
N VAL A 308 5.88 -14.93 -2.83
CA VAL A 308 5.81 -15.89 -1.71
C VAL A 308 6.15 -15.19 -0.38
N ASP A 309 6.24 -15.96 0.72
CA ASP A 309 6.55 -15.44 2.06
C ASP A 309 7.80 -14.54 2.03
N GLY A 310 7.67 -13.30 2.52
CA GLY A 310 8.76 -12.33 2.60
C GLY A 310 9.86 -12.76 3.58
N GLY A 311 9.63 -13.79 4.39
CA GLY A 311 10.67 -14.44 5.18
C GLY A 311 11.23 -13.61 6.35
N PHE A 312 10.52 -12.55 6.78
CA PHE A 312 10.75 -11.87 8.06
C PHE A 312 10.54 -12.86 9.23
N PRO A 313 11.56 -13.17 10.04
CA PRO A 313 11.44 -14.19 11.08
C PRO A 313 10.55 -13.76 12.25
N LYS A 314 10.46 -12.45 12.49
CA LYS A 314 9.62 -11.76 13.48
C LYS A 314 9.41 -10.32 13.00
N ASN A 315 8.59 -9.53 13.70
CA ASN A 315 8.46 -8.10 13.41
C ASN A 315 9.86 -7.42 13.30
N PRO A 316 10.24 -6.87 12.13
CA PRO A 316 11.58 -6.31 11.91
C PRO A 316 11.84 -5.04 12.71
N LEU A 317 10.78 -4.29 13.06
CA LEU A 317 10.86 -2.98 13.71
C LEU A 317 11.30 -3.08 15.17
N HIS A 318 11.07 -4.23 15.82
CA HIS A 318 11.44 -4.52 17.21
C HIS A 318 10.92 -3.46 18.19
N LEU A 319 9.63 -3.13 18.06
CA LEU A 319 8.96 -2.12 18.85
C LEU A 319 8.64 -2.61 20.28
N PRO A 320 8.54 -1.68 21.25
CA PRO A 320 8.03 -1.98 22.59
C PRO A 320 6.64 -2.63 22.58
N SER A 321 6.27 -3.30 23.67
CA SER A 321 4.96 -3.97 23.78
C SER A 321 3.78 -3.01 23.89
N ASP A 322 4.03 -1.79 24.35
CA ASP A 322 3.07 -0.69 24.48
C ASP A 322 3.05 0.23 23.25
N ASP A 323 3.84 -0.08 22.22
CA ASP A 323 3.86 0.65 20.96
C ASP A 323 2.50 0.55 20.23
N PRO A 324 2.03 1.64 19.57
CA PRO A 324 0.83 1.64 18.74
C PRO A 324 0.75 0.47 17.74
N GLY A 325 1.89 -0.02 17.30
CA GLY A 325 2.02 -1.20 16.46
C GLY A 325 2.60 -0.88 15.08
N SER A 326 2.76 -1.94 14.30
CA SER A 326 3.36 -1.86 12.97
C SER A 326 2.45 -2.46 11.91
N VAL A 327 2.45 -1.85 10.74
CA VAL A 327 1.60 -2.27 9.61
C VAL A 327 2.47 -2.78 8.48
N TYR A 328 2.10 -3.94 7.94
CA TYR A 328 2.80 -4.58 6.83
C TYR A 328 2.16 -4.14 5.50
N SER A 329 2.86 -3.27 4.79
CA SER A 329 2.46 -2.69 3.52
C SER A 329 2.59 -3.71 2.39
N ILE A 330 1.50 -3.96 1.66
CA ILE A 330 1.44 -4.94 0.56
C ILE A 330 0.94 -4.30 -0.73
N HIS A 331 1.60 -4.59 -1.84
CA HIS A 331 1.31 -4.03 -3.17
C HIS A 331 0.92 -5.14 -4.16
N PRO A 332 -0.29 -5.70 -4.08
CA PRO A 332 -0.77 -6.74 -5.00
C PRO A 332 -1.06 -6.13 -6.38
N TYR A 333 0.00 -5.88 -7.15
CA TYR A 333 -0.11 -5.54 -8.56
C TYR A 333 -0.18 -6.80 -9.43
N CYS A 334 -0.97 -6.73 -10.50
CA CYS A 334 -0.87 -7.65 -11.62
C CYS A 334 -0.30 -6.93 -12.85
N ALA A 335 0.58 -7.60 -13.61
CA ALA A 335 1.20 -7.02 -14.80
C ALA A 335 0.15 -6.62 -15.88
N PRO A 336 0.35 -5.48 -16.57
CA PRO A 336 -0.65 -4.89 -17.46
C PRO A 336 -0.93 -5.69 -18.75
N THR A 337 -2.12 -5.45 -19.31
CA THR A 337 -2.76 -6.12 -20.46
C THR A 337 -2.21 -5.74 -21.84
N ASP A 338 -1.45 -4.65 -21.93
CA ASP A 338 -1.24 -3.97 -23.23
C ASP A 338 0.18 -4.11 -23.79
N SER A 339 0.97 -5.06 -23.29
CA SER A 339 2.31 -5.33 -23.83
C SER A 339 2.25 -6.22 -25.09
N PRO A 340 3.10 -5.99 -26.12
CA PRO A 340 3.21 -6.88 -27.26
C PRO A 340 3.52 -8.32 -26.81
N GLY A 341 2.65 -9.28 -27.13
CA GLY A 341 2.74 -10.66 -26.63
C GLY A 341 1.90 -10.94 -25.38
N ALA A 342 1.03 -10.01 -24.98
CA ALA A 342 0.07 -10.20 -23.89
C ALA A 342 -0.79 -11.45 -24.12
N MET A 343 -1.04 -12.16 -23.02
CA MET A 343 -1.88 -13.34 -23.00
C MET A 343 -3.33 -13.01 -23.38
N PRO A 344 -4.12 -14.00 -23.85
CA PRO A 344 -5.56 -13.82 -23.97
C PRO A 344 -6.15 -13.29 -22.66
N ALA A 345 -7.07 -12.33 -22.74
CA ALA A 345 -7.59 -11.62 -21.57
C ALA A 345 -8.17 -12.55 -20.48
N SER A 346 -8.74 -13.70 -20.85
CA SER A 346 -9.22 -14.72 -19.91
C SER A 346 -8.09 -15.39 -19.12
N VAL A 347 -6.99 -15.74 -19.78
CA VAL A 347 -5.81 -16.35 -19.15
C VAL A 347 -5.13 -15.36 -18.22
N GLN A 348 -5.03 -14.11 -18.65
CA GLN A 348 -4.47 -13.04 -17.81
C GLN A 348 -5.32 -12.79 -16.57
N ARG A 349 -6.66 -12.76 -16.68
CA ARG A 349 -7.55 -12.63 -15.50
C ARG A 349 -7.34 -13.77 -14.51
N GLY A 350 -7.25 -15.01 -14.99
CA GLY A 350 -6.94 -16.17 -14.15
C GLY A 350 -5.59 -16.04 -13.46
N PHE A 351 -4.58 -15.57 -14.20
CA PHE A 351 -3.24 -15.34 -13.67
C PHE A 351 -3.20 -14.22 -12.61
N CYS A 352 -3.81 -13.07 -12.88
CA CYS A 352 -3.90 -11.96 -11.93
C CYS A 352 -4.58 -12.38 -10.63
N LYS A 353 -5.72 -13.06 -10.74
CA LYS A 353 -6.44 -13.60 -9.58
C LYS A 353 -5.53 -14.50 -8.74
N LEU A 354 -4.80 -15.41 -9.38
CA LEU A 354 -3.86 -16.29 -8.68
C LEU A 354 -2.74 -15.50 -7.99
N THR A 355 -2.11 -14.54 -8.66
CA THR A 355 -1.00 -13.76 -8.08
C THR A 355 -1.45 -12.84 -6.95
N GLU A 356 -2.63 -12.25 -7.05
CA GLU A 356 -3.23 -11.43 -5.99
C GLU A 356 -3.55 -12.29 -4.77
N GLU A 357 -4.19 -13.45 -4.96
CA GLU A 357 -4.45 -14.40 -3.88
C GLU A 357 -3.16 -14.88 -3.20
N MET A 358 -2.10 -15.16 -3.98
CA MET A 358 -0.79 -15.53 -3.44
C MET A 358 -0.19 -14.41 -2.59
N HIS A 359 -0.28 -13.15 -3.04
CA HIS A 359 0.18 -12.01 -2.25
C HIS A 359 -0.56 -11.90 -0.92
N LEU A 360 -1.89 -11.99 -0.93
CA LEU A 360 -2.71 -11.87 0.27
C LEU A 360 -2.43 -13.01 1.25
N LYS A 361 -2.45 -14.26 0.77
CA LYS A 361 -2.13 -15.44 1.60
C LYS A 361 -0.71 -15.40 2.15
N SER A 362 0.25 -14.93 1.35
CA SER A 362 1.62 -14.68 1.79
C SER A 362 1.67 -13.63 2.90
N ALA A 363 0.96 -12.51 2.72
CA ALA A 363 0.90 -11.45 3.71
C ALA A 363 0.30 -11.94 5.03
N GLU A 364 -0.79 -12.70 4.98
CA GLU A 364 -1.41 -13.31 6.17
C GLU A 364 -0.45 -14.22 6.94
N ARG A 365 0.31 -15.07 6.24
CA ARG A 365 1.34 -15.91 6.87
C ARG A 365 2.47 -15.09 7.47
N ASP A 366 2.94 -14.06 6.76
CA ASP A 366 4.00 -13.18 7.24
C ASP A 366 3.56 -12.42 8.50
N VAL A 367 2.38 -11.79 8.51
CA VAL A 367 1.87 -11.07 9.71
C VAL A 367 1.54 -12.03 10.85
N HIS A 368 1.12 -13.26 10.56
CA HIS A 368 0.96 -14.28 11.60
C HIS A 368 2.31 -14.62 12.25
N ARG A 369 3.35 -14.84 11.43
CA ARG A 369 4.71 -15.13 11.90
C ARG A 369 5.33 -13.95 12.67
N MET A 370 5.04 -12.72 12.26
CA MET A 370 5.59 -11.51 12.89
C MET A 370 4.95 -11.16 14.24
N GLY A 371 3.74 -11.67 14.51
CA GLY A 371 3.06 -11.56 15.79
C GLY A 371 1.74 -10.78 15.73
N ASP A 372 1.04 -10.73 16.87
CA ASP A 372 -0.31 -10.16 16.98
C ASP A 372 -0.35 -8.61 16.87
N ASN A 373 0.79 -7.93 17.06
CA ASN A 373 0.90 -6.46 16.90
C ASN A 373 1.31 -6.02 15.47
N VAL A 374 1.04 -6.88 14.47
CA VAL A 374 1.30 -6.61 13.05
C VAL A 374 0.06 -6.91 12.20
N LEU A 375 -0.38 -5.93 11.41
CA LEU A 375 -1.53 -6.05 10.51
C LEU A 375 -1.13 -5.79 9.05
N PRO A 376 -1.72 -6.49 8.07
CA PRO A 376 -1.53 -6.18 6.67
C PRO A 376 -2.37 -4.96 6.24
N PHE A 377 -1.86 -4.18 5.30
CA PHE A 377 -2.55 -3.03 4.70
C PHE A 377 -2.14 -2.91 3.23
N ILE A 378 -3.12 -2.76 2.33
CA ILE A 378 -2.85 -2.61 0.89
C ILE A 378 -2.52 -1.14 0.59
N THR A 379 -1.26 -0.76 0.66
CA THR A 379 -0.84 0.64 0.48
C THR A 379 -0.82 1.06 -0.99
N GLU A 380 -0.76 0.09 -1.91
CA GLU A 380 -0.92 0.33 -3.34
C GLU A 380 -1.58 -0.87 -4.05
N PHE A 381 -2.42 -0.60 -5.03
CA PHE A 381 -2.94 -1.58 -5.99
C PHE A 381 -3.58 -0.84 -7.16
N GLY A 382 -3.93 -1.55 -8.23
CA GLY A 382 -4.63 -0.96 -9.37
C GLY A 382 -3.67 -0.60 -10.48
N ALA A 383 -3.47 0.69 -10.76
CA ALA A 383 -2.79 1.16 -11.98
C ALA A 383 -3.49 0.66 -13.27
N VAL A 384 -4.81 0.80 -13.32
CA VAL A 384 -5.65 0.35 -14.45
C VAL A 384 -6.37 1.51 -15.11
N GLY A 385 -6.72 1.36 -16.39
CA GLY A 385 -7.58 2.33 -17.10
C GLY A 385 -9.01 2.38 -16.55
N SER A 386 -9.89 3.13 -17.23
CA SER A 386 -11.31 3.28 -16.82
C SER A 386 -12.31 2.53 -17.70
N SER A 387 -11.86 1.62 -18.58
CA SER A 387 -12.77 0.71 -19.30
C SER A 387 -13.44 -0.28 -18.34
N ASP A 388 -14.59 -0.82 -18.75
CA ASP A 388 -15.29 -1.81 -17.92
C ASP A 388 -14.41 -3.05 -17.69
N GLU A 389 -13.67 -3.50 -18.70
CA GLU A 389 -12.74 -4.64 -18.57
C GLU A 389 -11.61 -4.36 -17.57
N ALA A 390 -11.05 -3.14 -17.59
CA ALA A 390 -9.99 -2.72 -16.68
C ALA A 390 -10.50 -2.59 -15.24
N LEU A 391 -11.73 -2.11 -15.04
CA LEU A 391 -12.33 -2.00 -13.71
C LEU A 391 -12.79 -3.35 -13.17
N MET A 392 -13.19 -4.27 -14.03
CA MET A 392 -13.54 -5.64 -13.65
C MET A 392 -12.38 -6.40 -13.01
N SER A 393 -11.12 -6.07 -13.35
CA SER A 393 -9.96 -6.70 -12.72
C SER A 393 -9.77 -6.30 -11.26
N LEU A 394 -10.34 -5.16 -10.82
CA LEU A 394 -10.24 -4.71 -9.43
C LEU A 394 -11.19 -5.45 -8.48
N HIS A 395 -12.30 -5.99 -9.00
CA HIS A 395 -13.34 -6.56 -8.16
C HIS A 395 -12.90 -7.73 -7.27
N PRO A 396 -12.13 -8.72 -7.76
CA PRO A 396 -11.65 -9.81 -6.92
C PRO A 396 -10.83 -9.31 -5.73
N LEU A 397 -9.86 -8.43 -5.97
CA LEU A 397 -9.02 -7.85 -4.91
C LEU A 397 -9.83 -7.02 -3.92
N LEU A 398 -10.74 -6.16 -4.38
CA LEU A 398 -11.61 -5.36 -3.50
C LEU A 398 -12.54 -6.23 -2.65
N SER A 399 -13.05 -7.34 -3.22
CA SER A 399 -13.91 -8.27 -2.49
C SER A 399 -13.11 -9.07 -1.47
N SER A 400 -11.87 -9.43 -1.81
CA SER A 400 -10.92 -10.06 -0.89
C SER A 400 -10.54 -9.09 0.23
N ALA A 401 -10.31 -7.81 -0.07
CA ALA A 401 -10.08 -6.78 0.95
C ALA A 401 -11.26 -6.68 1.93
N ASP A 402 -12.51 -6.68 1.45
CA ASP A 402 -13.69 -6.69 2.33
C ASP A 402 -13.72 -7.95 3.22
N HIS A 403 -13.56 -9.14 2.63
CA HIS A 403 -13.55 -10.42 3.34
C HIS A 403 -12.45 -10.49 4.42
N HIS A 404 -11.25 -10.00 4.09
CA HIS A 404 -10.13 -9.92 5.00
C HIS A 404 -10.12 -8.64 5.84
N MET A 405 -11.14 -7.78 5.76
CA MET A 405 -11.24 -6.50 6.48
C MET A 405 -9.97 -5.63 6.32
N LEU A 406 -9.37 -5.68 5.13
CA LEU A 406 -8.14 -4.96 4.82
C LEU A 406 -8.46 -3.53 4.40
N SER A 407 -7.72 -2.61 5.00
CA SER A 407 -7.67 -1.24 4.51
C SER A 407 -6.80 -1.14 3.26
N TRP A 408 -7.09 -0.16 2.39
CA TRP A 408 -6.40 -0.02 1.12
C TRP A 408 -6.28 1.42 0.61
N ALA A 409 -5.26 1.68 -0.21
CA ALA A 409 -5.07 2.91 -0.98
C ALA A 409 -4.80 2.59 -2.46
N TYR A 410 -5.69 3.06 -3.35
CA TYR A 410 -5.57 2.82 -4.79
C TYR A 410 -4.45 3.66 -5.42
N TRP A 411 -3.72 3.08 -6.36
CA TRP A 411 -2.78 3.77 -7.22
C TRP A 411 -3.47 4.18 -8.54
N ASN A 412 -3.71 5.48 -8.79
CA ASN A 412 -3.46 6.64 -7.92
C ASN A 412 -4.50 7.76 -8.10
N TYR A 413 -4.34 8.89 -7.41
CA TYR A 413 -5.23 10.05 -7.58
C TYR A 413 -5.02 10.73 -8.94
N LYS A 414 -3.76 11.05 -9.29
CA LYS A 414 -3.39 11.69 -10.56
C LYS A 414 -2.11 11.08 -11.11
N ASN A 415 -2.15 10.63 -12.36
CA ASN A 415 -0.97 10.22 -13.10
C ASN A 415 -0.84 11.08 -14.38
N PRO A 416 0.15 11.97 -14.48
CA PRO A 416 0.30 12.90 -15.62
C PRO A 416 0.44 12.27 -17.01
N TRP A 417 0.68 10.97 -17.10
CA TRP A 417 1.08 10.29 -18.34
C TRP A 417 0.25 9.05 -18.69
N SER A 418 -0.81 8.77 -17.93
CA SER A 418 -1.61 7.57 -18.13
C SER A 418 -3.05 7.74 -17.68
N GLU A 419 -3.86 6.73 -17.99
CA GLU A 419 -5.23 6.61 -17.50
C GLU A 419 -5.31 5.92 -16.13
N GLU A 420 -4.18 5.68 -15.45
CA GLU A 420 -4.16 4.97 -14.15
C GLU A 420 -4.80 5.76 -13.02
N GLY A 421 -4.73 7.10 -13.08
CA GLY A 421 -5.26 7.98 -12.04
C GLY A 421 -6.79 8.06 -12.00
N ILE A 422 -7.34 8.74 -11.00
CA ILE A 422 -8.75 9.17 -10.99
C ILE A 422 -9.03 10.20 -12.08
N TYR A 423 -8.04 11.05 -12.38
CA TYR A 423 -8.07 11.93 -13.55
C TYR A 423 -7.20 11.36 -14.66
N GLU A 424 -7.68 11.47 -15.90
CA GLU A 424 -6.92 11.10 -17.09
C GLU A 424 -5.73 12.06 -17.26
N GLY A 425 -4.52 11.51 -17.43
CA GLY A 425 -3.28 12.27 -17.38
C GLY A 425 -3.09 13.31 -18.49
N HIS A 426 -3.56 13.02 -19.71
CA HIS A 426 -3.35 13.89 -20.87
C HIS A 426 -4.25 15.12 -20.86
N ASN A 427 -5.53 14.97 -20.51
CA ASN A 427 -6.54 16.02 -20.62
C ASN A 427 -7.11 16.46 -19.26
N GLY A 428 -6.89 15.71 -18.18
CA GLY A 428 -7.38 16.04 -16.83
C GLY A 428 -8.87 15.75 -16.60
N THR A 429 -9.48 14.92 -17.43
CA THR A 429 -10.90 14.56 -17.29
C THR A 429 -11.07 13.57 -16.15
N LEU A 430 -12.10 13.79 -15.32
CA LEU A 430 -12.47 12.86 -14.25
C LEU A 430 -12.97 11.53 -14.83
N GLN A 431 -12.37 10.43 -14.40
CA GLN A 431 -12.73 9.07 -14.82
C GLN A 431 -13.83 8.51 -13.91
N LEU A 432 -15.07 8.94 -14.14
CA LEU A 432 -16.20 8.69 -13.22
C LEU A 432 -16.50 7.21 -12.96
N ASN A 433 -16.35 6.34 -13.97
CA ASN A 433 -16.57 4.90 -13.80
C ASN A 433 -15.60 4.29 -12.79
N LYS A 434 -14.34 4.74 -12.81
CA LYS A 434 -13.32 4.32 -11.84
C LYS A 434 -13.66 4.80 -10.44
N VAL A 435 -14.05 6.07 -10.29
CA VAL A 435 -14.51 6.60 -9.00
C VAL A 435 -15.68 5.76 -8.47
N LYS A 436 -16.67 5.46 -9.32
CA LYS A 436 -17.83 4.64 -8.95
C LYS A 436 -17.43 3.21 -8.52
N CYS A 437 -16.42 2.62 -9.16
CA CYS A 437 -15.90 1.29 -8.80
C CYS A 437 -15.27 1.29 -7.39
N LEU A 438 -14.49 2.33 -7.07
CA LEU A 438 -13.76 2.46 -5.79
C LEU A 438 -14.62 3.00 -4.65
N SER A 439 -15.62 3.83 -4.93
CA SER A 439 -16.57 4.39 -3.95
C SER A 439 -17.57 3.33 -3.48
N ARG A 440 -17.16 2.44 -2.56
CA ARG A 440 -17.98 1.32 -2.04
C ARG A 440 -18.71 1.72 -0.76
N THR A 441 -19.83 1.07 -0.44
CA THR A 441 -20.44 1.15 0.91
C THR A 441 -19.62 0.29 1.87
N TYR A 442 -19.14 0.86 2.98
CA TYR A 442 -18.27 0.14 3.93
C TYR A 442 -18.31 0.74 5.35
N PRO A 443 -17.92 -0.01 6.40
CA PRO A 443 -17.89 0.51 7.76
C PRO A 443 -16.60 1.28 8.04
N GLN A 444 -16.67 2.61 8.06
CA GLN A 444 -15.52 3.47 8.35
C GLN A 444 -15.06 3.39 9.82
N ALA A 445 -16.02 3.20 10.74
CA ALA A 445 -15.76 3.03 12.17
C ALA A 445 -16.80 2.09 12.80
N VAL A 446 -16.40 1.19 13.68
CA VAL A 446 -17.30 0.19 14.30
C VAL A 446 -17.19 0.22 15.81
N ALA A 447 -18.30 0.52 16.49
CA ALA A 447 -18.40 0.53 17.96
C ALA A 447 -18.52 -0.89 18.53
N GLY A 448 -17.47 -1.70 18.35
CA GLY A 448 -17.43 -3.08 18.79
C GLY A 448 -16.42 -3.91 18.00
N GLN A 449 -16.53 -5.23 18.11
CA GLN A 449 -15.71 -6.15 17.33
C GLN A 449 -16.37 -6.39 15.97
N LEU A 450 -15.77 -5.88 14.90
CA LEU A 450 -16.17 -6.21 13.53
C LEU A 450 -15.80 -7.68 13.25
N LEU A 451 -16.78 -8.46 12.79
CA LEU A 451 -16.59 -9.88 12.49
C LEU A 451 -16.41 -10.10 10.98
N ALA A 452 -17.24 -9.46 10.18
CA ALA A 452 -17.19 -9.53 8.73
C ALA A 452 -18.01 -8.41 8.08
N PHE A 453 -17.66 -8.03 6.86
CA PHE A 453 -18.51 -7.23 5.99
C PHE A 453 -18.26 -7.58 4.52
N ARG A 454 -19.19 -7.18 3.65
CA ARG A 454 -19.04 -7.29 2.21
C ARG A 454 -19.85 -6.23 1.48
N TYR A 455 -19.41 -5.89 0.27
CA TYR A 455 -20.16 -5.06 -0.66
C TYR A 455 -20.24 -5.72 -2.05
N ASP A 456 -21.46 -5.90 -2.55
CA ASP A 456 -21.71 -6.37 -3.91
C ASP A 456 -21.85 -5.17 -4.86
N PRO A 457 -20.88 -4.95 -5.78
CA PRO A 457 -20.91 -3.80 -6.69
C PRO A 457 -22.04 -3.87 -7.73
N SER A 458 -22.59 -5.06 -8.01
CA SER A 458 -23.66 -5.24 -8.99
C SER A 458 -25.02 -4.75 -8.47
N THR A 459 -25.33 -5.10 -7.22
CA THR A 459 -26.60 -4.76 -6.55
C THR A 459 -26.50 -3.55 -5.61
N ALA A 460 -25.27 -3.11 -5.29
CA ALA A 460 -24.96 -2.21 -4.18
C ALA A 460 -25.43 -2.73 -2.81
N ALA A 461 -25.62 -4.03 -2.65
CA ALA A 461 -25.95 -4.62 -1.37
C ALA A 461 -24.72 -4.61 -0.46
N PHE A 462 -24.90 -4.12 0.77
CA PHE A 462 -23.89 -4.15 1.82
C PHE A 462 -24.39 -4.97 3.01
N ASP A 463 -23.57 -5.90 3.49
CA ASP A 463 -23.82 -6.67 4.70
C ASP A 463 -22.65 -6.49 5.67
N MET A 464 -22.95 -6.32 6.95
CA MET A 464 -21.95 -6.28 8.02
C MET A 464 -22.45 -7.06 9.24
N VAL A 465 -21.54 -7.72 9.94
CA VAL A 465 -21.79 -8.39 11.22
C VAL A 465 -20.74 -7.94 12.22
N PHE A 466 -21.17 -7.52 13.41
CA PHE A 466 -20.29 -7.09 14.49
C PHE A 466 -20.88 -7.39 15.86
N VAL A 467 -20.03 -7.52 16.88
CA VAL A 467 -20.45 -7.61 18.29
C VAL A 467 -20.31 -6.23 18.94
N PRO A 468 -21.41 -5.51 19.24
CA PRO A 468 -21.35 -4.14 19.77
C PRO A 468 -20.66 -4.08 21.13
N ASN A 469 -19.82 -3.07 21.37
CA ASN A 469 -19.24 -2.81 22.68
C ASN A 469 -19.88 -1.57 23.32
N ALA A 470 -20.71 -1.79 24.33
CA ALA A 470 -21.46 -0.73 25.01
C ALA A 470 -20.60 0.25 25.82
N SER A 471 -19.31 -0.04 26.04
CA SER A 471 -18.39 0.95 26.64
C SER A 471 -17.97 2.04 25.64
N ILE A 472 -18.19 1.82 24.35
CA ILE A 472 -17.89 2.78 23.29
C ILE A 472 -19.12 3.69 23.08
N SER A 473 -18.99 4.96 23.44
CA SER A 473 -20.07 5.96 23.28
C SER A 473 -20.20 6.50 21.85
N ALA A 474 -19.11 6.45 21.08
CA ALA A 474 -19.12 6.85 19.68
C ALA A 474 -19.90 5.84 18.83
N PRO A 475 -20.65 6.28 17.79
CA PRO A 475 -21.44 5.38 16.97
C PRO A 475 -20.56 4.56 16.01
N THR A 476 -21.11 3.44 15.53
CA THR A 476 -20.66 2.82 14.28
C THR A 476 -21.04 3.76 13.12
N ILE A 477 -20.11 3.96 12.18
CA ILE A 477 -20.27 4.82 10.99
C ILE A 477 -20.13 3.95 9.75
N ILE A 478 -21.16 3.96 8.90
CA ILE A 478 -21.16 3.29 7.60
C ILE A 478 -21.27 4.37 6.51
N PHE A 479 -20.30 4.38 5.60
CA PHE A 479 -20.35 5.25 4.43
C PHE A 479 -21.26 4.62 3.35
N VAL A 480 -22.07 5.45 2.70
CA VAL A 480 -22.92 5.15 1.56
C VAL A 480 -22.76 6.24 0.49
N ASN A 481 -22.69 5.86 -0.78
CA ASN A 481 -22.72 6.85 -1.87
C ASN A 481 -24.10 6.84 -2.55
N GLU A 482 -25.00 7.73 -2.12
CA GLU A 482 -26.34 7.82 -2.70
C GLU A 482 -26.30 8.16 -4.20
N ALA A 483 -25.44 9.10 -4.60
CA ALA A 483 -25.37 9.57 -5.98
C ALA A 483 -24.97 8.44 -6.96
N PHE A 484 -24.04 7.56 -6.57
CA PHE A 484 -23.58 6.47 -7.44
C PHE A 484 -24.38 5.19 -7.32
N HIS A 485 -24.76 4.82 -6.10
CA HIS A 485 -25.20 3.46 -5.80
C HIS A 485 -26.62 3.37 -5.29
N TYR A 486 -27.21 4.47 -4.82
CA TYR A 486 -28.57 4.51 -4.29
C TYR A 486 -29.37 5.72 -4.80
N PRO A 487 -29.47 5.95 -6.13
CA PRO A 487 -30.11 7.15 -6.68
C PRO A 487 -31.61 7.24 -6.36
N SER A 488 -32.26 6.11 -6.06
CA SER A 488 -33.66 6.03 -5.59
C SER A 488 -33.77 5.97 -4.05
N GLY A 489 -32.66 6.14 -3.34
CA GLY A 489 -32.51 5.91 -1.90
C GLY A 489 -32.23 4.44 -1.55
N TYR A 490 -31.98 4.22 -0.26
CA TYR A 490 -31.69 2.90 0.32
C TYR A 490 -32.52 2.62 1.58
N THR A 491 -32.58 1.36 2.00
CA THR A 491 -33.04 0.91 3.31
C THR A 491 -31.85 0.46 4.15
N VAL A 492 -31.97 0.61 5.48
CA VAL A 492 -31.03 0.08 6.46
C VAL A 492 -31.79 -0.82 7.41
N ASP A 493 -31.48 -2.11 7.38
CA ASP A 493 -32.08 -3.10 8.27
C ASP A 493 -31.03 -3.57 9.28
N VAL A 494 -31.38 -3.55 10.56
CA VAL A 494 -30.51 -4.03 11.65
C VAL A 494 -31.20 -5.17 12.39
N THR A 495 -30.46 -6.25 12.67
CA THR A 495 -30.98 -7.44 13.34
C THR A 495 -30.00 -7.95 14.40
N PRO A 496 -30.44 -8.11 15.66
CA PRO A 496 -31.74 -7.68 16.21
C PRO A 496 -31.90 -6.15 16.16
N SER A 497 -33.14 -5.67 16.03
CA SER A 497 -33.45 -4.23 15.99
C SER A 497 -33.67 -3.61 17.37
N ASP A 498 -33.86 -4.44 18.41
CA ASP A 498 -34.14 -3.98 19.77
C ASP A 498 -32.93 -3.22 20.33
N GLY A 499 -33.19 -2.04 20.89
CA GLY A 499 -32.14 -1.17 21.44
C GLY A 499 -31.23 -0.54 20.38
N VAL A 500 -31.56 -0.64 19.08
CA VAL A 500 -30.75 -0.02 18.02
C VAL A 500 -31.36 1.32 17.60
N THR A 501 -30.55 2.36 17.58
CA THR A 501 -30.88 3.64 16.94
C THR A 501 -30.08 3.79 15.64
N ILE A 502 -30.77 4.14 14.57
CA ILE A 502 -30.19 4.41 13.25
C ILE A 502 -30.43 5.88 12.93
N GLU A 503 -29.36 6.63 12.71
CA GLU A 503 -29.39 8.04 12.34
C GLU A 503 -28.69 8.24 11.00
N ARG A 504 -29.08 9.28 10.28
CA ARG A 504 -28.38 9.75 9.09
C ARG A 504 -27.71 11.06 9.45
N GLU A 505 -26.39 11.09 9.43
CA GLU A 505 -25.61 12.29 9.77
C GLU A 505 -25.64 13.29 8.61
N ASP A 506 -25.39 12.80 7.40
CA ASP A 506 -25.34 13.61 6.18
C ASP A 506 -25.79 12.81 4.95
N ALA A 507 -25.40 13.25 3.74
CA ALA A 507 -25.76 12.55 2.52
C ALA A 507 -25.13 11.15 2.38
N HIS A 508 -24.08 10.88 3.14
CA HIS A 508 -23.10 9.84 2.94
C HIS A 508 -22.90 8.91 4.15
N HIS A 509 -23.34 9.29 5.36
CA HIS A 509 -23.04 8.55 6.57
C HIS A 509 -24.29 8.09 7.32
N VAL A 510 -24.34 6.79 7.59
CA VAL A 510 -25.32 6.13 8.46
C VAL A 510 -24.65 5.85 9.80
N LEU A 511 -25.26 6.34 10.88
CA LEU A 511 -24.80 6.11 12.25
C LEU A 511 -25.65 5.03 12.91
N ILE A 512 -25.00 4.06 13.55
CA ILE A 512 -25.65 2.99 14.29
C ILE A 512 -25.18 3.01 15.74
N ARG A 513 -26.15 3.10 16.65
CA ARG A 513 -25.95 3.00 18.10
C ARG A 513 -26.71 1.79 18.62
N VAL A 514 -26.06 0.97 19.42
CA VAL A 514 -26.68 -0.19 20.07
C VAL A 514 -26.69 0.04 21.57
N GLU A 515 -27.87 0.27 22.12
CA GLU A 515 -28.12 0.36 23.55
C GLU A 515 -28.14 -1.03 24.20
N ARG A 516 -27.91 -1.05 25.50
CA ARG A 516 -27.65 -2.24 26.32
C ARG A 516 -28.76 -3.30 26.23
N ALA A 517 -28.38 -4.58 26.08
CA ALA A 517 -29.08 -5.69 26.74
C ALA A 517 -28.36 -5.96 28.07
N GLU A 518 -29.06 -5.92 29.20
CA GLU A 518 -28.47 -6.20 30.51
C GLU A 518 -27.89 -7.63 30.54
N GLY A 519 -26.58 -7.81 30.78
CA GLY A 519 -26.07 -9.12 31.22
C GLY A 519 -24.68 -9.60 30.79
N MET A 520 -23.99 -9.01 29.81
CA MET A 520 -22.68 -9.55 29.39
C MET A 520 -21.50 -8.76 29.97
N SER A 521 -20.65 -9.45 30.75
CA SER A 521 -19.39 -8.89 31.22
C SER A 521 -18.32 -8.91 30.13
N GLU A 522 -17.46 -7.89 30.08
CA GLU A 522 -16.39 -7.71 29.09
C GLU A 522 -15.38 -8.88 29.08
N GLN A 523 -15.24 -9.59 30.21
CA GLN A 523 -14.34 -10.74 30.37
C GLN A 523 -14.88 -12.06 29.79
N GLN A 524 -16.15 -12.12 29.39
CA GLN A 524 -16.80 -13.35 28.91
C GLN A 524 -16.98 -13.42 27.38
N ARG A 525 -16.57 -12.38 26.65
CA ARG A 525 -16.72 -12.37 25.19
C ARG A 525 -15.64 -13.21 24.52
N PRO A 526 -15.99 -14.19 23.68
CA PRO A 526 -15.00 -14.94 22.92
C PRO A 526 -14.27 -13.99 21.97
N VAL A 527 -12.94 -13.90 22.12
CA VAL A 527 -12.09 -13.29 21.09
C VAL A 527 -12.05 -14.25 19.92
N LEU A 528 -12.97 -14.08 18.98
CA LEU A 528 -12.94 -14.79 17.70
C LEU A 528 -11.73 -14.31 16.92
N ARG A 529 -10.61 -15.02 17.08
CA ARG A 529 -9.45 -14.88 16.22
C ARG A 529 -9.76 -15.58 14.90
N ARG A 530 -9.38 -14.96 13.79
CA ARG A 530 -9.40 -15.65 12.51
C ARG A 530 -8.55 -16.92 12.59
N PRO A 531 -8.94 -17.98 11.85
CA PRO A 531 -8.16 -19.21 11.79
C PRO A 531 -6.69 -18.92 11.47
N THR A 532 -5.78 -19.72 12.03
CA THR A 532 -4.39 -19.75 11.55
C THR A 532 -4.37 -19.98 10.04
N PRO A 533 -3.57 -19.21 9.28
CA PRO A 533 -3.44 -19.43 7.84
C PRO A 533 -3.12 -20.90 7.55
N GLY A 534 -3.77 -21.45 6.52
CA GLY A 534 -3.49 -22.80 6.04
C GLY A 534 -2.06 -22.93 5.50
N PRO A 535 -1.56 -24.17 5.33
CA PRO A 535 -0.28 -24.39 4.65
C PRO A 535 -0.32 -23.82 3.22
N PRO A 536 0.84 -23.49 2.62
CA PRO A 536 0.89 -23.04 1.24
C PRO A 536 0.18 -24.03 0.31
N SER A 537 -0.59 -23.51 -0.64
CA SER A 537 -1.29 -24.29 -1.67
C SER A 537 -0.32 -25.07 -2.55
N ALA A 538 -0.82 -26.06 -3.30
CA ALA A 538 0.00 -26.83 -4.24
C ALA A 538 0.70 -25.94 -5.28
N SER A 539 0.01 -24.90 -5.77
CA SER A 539 0.60 -23.92 -6.71
C SER A 539 1.70 -23.10 -6.04
N GLU A 540 1.52 -22.67 -4.77
CA GLU A 540 2.57 -21.97 -4.02
C GLU A 540 3.77 -22.88 -3.72
N GLN A 541 3.52 -24.17 -3.43
CA GLN A 541 4.59 -25.16 -3.22
C GLN A 541 5.38 -25.41 -4.49
N ALA A 542 4.70 -25.55 -5.64
CA ALA A 542 5.36 -25.70 -6.93
C ALA A 542 6.25 -24.48 -7.26
N VAL A 543 5.76 -23.26 -7.02
CA VAL A 543 6.57 -22.04 -7.20
C VAL A 543 7.80 -22.04 -6.28
N ARG A 544 7.65 -22.48 -5.02
CA ARG A 544 8.79 -22.59 -4.09
C ARG A 544 9.82 -23.62 -4.51
N GLU A 545 9.38 -24.83 -4.87
CA GLU A 545 10.27 -25.92 -5.31
C GLU A 545 11.10 -25.48 -6.52
N VAL A 546 10.49 -24.77 -7.46
CA VAL A 546 11.16 -24.21 -8.64
C VAL A 546 12.20 -23.16 -8.25
N ILE A 547 11.86 -22.24 -7.34
CA ILE A 547 12.81 -21.23 -6.84
C ILE A 547 14.00 -21.90 -6.15
N GLU A 548 13.72 -22.93 -5.33
CA GLU A 548 14.75 -23.70 -4.61
C GLU A 548 15.64 -24.51 -5.57
N GLU A 549 15.08 -25.12 -6.62
CA GLU A 549 15.82 -25.85 -7.66
C GLU A 549 16.71 -24.91 -8.48
N ALA A 550 16.18 -23.75 -8.87
CA ALA A 550 16.95 -22.71 -9.56
C ALA A 550 18.12 -22.20 -8.70
N ALA A 551 17.88 -21.98 -7.40
CA ALA A 551 18.91 -21.58 -6.46
C ALA A 551 19.98 -22.66 -6.24
N GLY A 552 19.55 -23.92 -6.07
CA GLY A 552 20.46 -25.05 -5.83
C GLY A 552 21.35 -25.39 -7.03
N SER A 553 20.78 -25.40 -8.23
CA SER A 553 21.54 -25.64 -9.48
C SER A 553 22.59 -24.56 -9.74
N GLN A 554 22.29 -23.30 -9.41
CA GLN A 554 23.28 -22.23 -9.53
C GLN A 554 24.35 -22.23 -8.43
N GLN A 555 24.01 -22.59 -7.17
CA GLN A 555 25.01 -22.77 -6.13
C GLN A 555 26.03 -23.85 -6.50
N GLN A 556 25.58 -24.95 -7.13
CA GLN A 556 26.48 -25.98 -7.66
C GLN A 556 27.35 -25.46 -8.81
N GLN A 557 26.79 -24.65 -9.73
CA GLN A 557 27.58 -24.02 -10.81
C GLN A 557 28.61 -23.03 -10.27
N GLN A 558 28.28 -22.26 -9.21
CA GLN A 558 29.22 -21.35 -8.57
C GLN A 558 30.34 -22.07 -7.84
N GLN A 559 30.05 -23.16 -7.12
CA GLN A 559 31.09 -24.01 -6.51
C GLN A 559 32.03 -24.58 -7.58
N GLN A 560 31.48 -25.10 -8.68
CA GLN A 560 32.27 -25.62 -9.80
C GLN A 560 33.09 -24.54 -10.52
N GLN A 561 32.64 -23.28 -10.53
CA GLN A 561 33.36 -22.15 -11.14
C GLN A 561 34.37 -21.46 -10.22
N GLN A 562 34.14 -21.43 -8.90
CA GLN A 562 35.16 -21.04 -7.91
C GLN A 562 36.36 -22.00 -7.93
N GLU A 563 36.13 -23.27 -8.26
CA GLU A 563 37.20 -24.23 -8.54
C GLU A 563 37.91 -23.96 -9.89
N ALA A 564 37.31 -23.17 -10.79
CA ALA A 564 37.80 -22.92 -12.16
C ALA A 564 38.38 -21.50 -12.42
N SER A 565 38.23 -20.52 -11.52
CA SER A 565 38.62 -19.13 -11.81
C SER A 565 40.10 -18.80 -11.51
N THR A 566 40.97 -19.05 -12.49
CA THR A 566 42.25 -18.31 -12.70
C THR A 566 42.23 -17.40 -13.93
N ARG A 567 41.08 -17.15 -14.56
CA ARG A 567 40.96 -16.20 -15.67
C ARG A 567 39.70 -15.36 -15.53
N GLY A 568 39.90 -14.06 -15.34
CA GLY A 568 38.84 -13.08 -15.10
C GLY A 568 37.91 -12.91 -16.31
N LEU A 569 36.63 -13.13 -16.07
CA LEU A 569 35.49 -12.64 -16.85
C LEU A 569 34.32 -12.54 -15.85
N PRO A 570 33.60 -11.40 -15.74
CA PRO A 570 32.46 -11.29 -14.84
C PRO A 570 31.30 -12.15 -15.33
N TRP A 571 30.68 -12.84 -14.39
CA TRP A 571 29.53 -13.70 -14.59
C TRP A 571 28.29 -12.85 -14.94
N PHE A 572 27.84 -12.90 -16.19
CA PHE A 572 26.55 -12.33 -16.58
C PHE A 572 25.45 -13.37 -16.32
N MET A 573 24.70 -13.19 -15.25
CA MET A 573 23.38 -13.80 -15.14
C MET A 573 22.54 -13.20 -16.26
N ASP A 574 22.09 -14.01 -17.22
CA ASP A 574 21.18 -13.57 -18.26
C ASP A 574 19.82 -13.34 -17.59
N VAL A 575 19.63 -12.14 -17.01
CA VAL A 575 18.42 -11.74 -16.30
C VAL A 575 17.20 -11.90 -17.21
N SER A 576 17.38 -11.77 -18.53
CA SER A 576 16.33 -12.05 -19.50
C SER A 576 15.89 -13.51 -19.47
N LYS A 577 16.80 -14.47 -19.29
CA LYS A 577 16.48 -15.90 -19.11
C LYS A 577 15.95 -16.24 -17.74
N LEU A 578 16.41 -15.57 -16.68
CA LEU A 578 15.82 -15.78 -15.34
C LEU A 578 14.37 -15.28 -15.32
N PHE A 579 14.12 -14.10 -15.89
CA PHE A 579 12.79 -13.56 -16.09
C PHE A 579 11.98 -14.42 -17.06
N ASP A 580 12.53 -14.83 -18.22
CA ASP A 580 11.85 -15.75 -19.15
C ASP A 580 11.57 -17.10 -18.50
N SER A 581 12.46 -17.63 -17.66
CA SER A 581 12.22 -18.87 -16.92
C SER A 581 11.13 -18.67 -15.87
N MET A 582 11.17 -17.60 -15.09
CA MET A 582 10.14 -17.27 -14.10
C MET A 582 8.78 -17.06 -14.76
N MET A 583 8.73 -16.35 -15.89
CA MET A 583 7.55 -16.12 -16.71
C MET A 583 7.11 -17.40 -17.44
N ARG A 584 7.99 -18.20 -18.04
CA ARG A 584 7.64 -19.47 -18.70
C ARG A 584 7.23 -20.55 -17.71
N LEU A 585 7.69 -20.54 -16.46
CA LEU A 585 7.24 -21.48 -15.43
C LEU A 585 5.85 -21.12 -14.89
N VAL A 586 5.59 -19.83 -14.77
CA VAL A 586 4.27 -19.30 -14.45
C VAL A 586 3.27 -19.52 -15.61
N LEU A 587 3.73 -19.47 -16.86
CA LEU A 587 2.88 -19.51 -18.06
C LEU A 587 2.91 -20.82 -18.85
N GLY A 588 3.83 -21.75 -18.53
CA GLY A 588 4.22 -22.84 -19.41
C GLY A 588 4.53 -24.12 -18.65
N GLY A 589 3.49 -24.76 -18.13
CA GLY A 589 3.50 -26.20 -17.90
C GLY A 589 3.01 -26.66 -16.52
N HIS A 590 1.84 -27.29 -16.51
CA HIS A 590 1.33 -28.20 -15.47
C HIS A 590 0.81 -27.61 -14.15
N VAL A 591 0.44 -26.33 -14.09
CA VAL A 591 -0.65 -25.95 -13.17
C VAL A 591 -1.95 -26.22 -13.93
N PRO A 592 -2.79 -27.19 -13.53
CA PRO A 592 -4.12 -27.31 -14.10
C PRO A 592 -4.89 -26.05 -13.72
N ILE A 593 -4.90 -25.07 -14.62
CA ILE A 593 -5.89 -24.01 -14.60
C ILE A 593 -7.18 -24.74 -15.01
N GLY A 594 -7.91 -25.23 -14.02
CA GLY A 594 -9.22 -25.82 -14.27
C GLY A 594 -10.07 -24.80 -15.03
N ASP A 595 -10.85 -25.30 -15.99
CA ASP A 595 -11.90 -24.54 -16.68
C ASP A 595 -13.05 -24.19 -15.71
N ASP A 596 -12.74 -23.66 -14.52
CA ASP A 596 -13.74 -23.15 -13.58
C ASP A 596 -14.10 -21.72 -14.01
N ALA A 597 -14.76 -21.63 -15.16
CA ALA A 597 -15.62 -20.50 -15.51
C ALA A 597 -16.77 -20.32 -14.49
N ASP A 598 -16.92 -21.24 -13.53
CA ASP A 598 -17.90 -21.22 -12.43
C ASP A 598 -17.33 -20.82 -11.06
N ALA A 599 -16.03 -20.50 -10.92
CA ALA A 599 -15.47 -20.09 -9.61
C ALA A 599 -15.99 -18.74 -9.09
N GLY A 600 -16.71 -17.97 -9.92
CA GLY A 600 -17.46 -16.78 -9.48
C GLY A 600 -18.69 -17.12 -8.63
N ALA A 601 -19.24 -18.33 -8.78
CA ALA A 601 -20.34 -18.81 -7.94
C ALA A 601 -19.83 -19.34 -6.58
N GLY A 602 -18.66 -19.99 -6.55
CA GLY A 602 -18.12 -20.62 -5.33
C GLY A 602 -17.60 -19.64 -4.26
N ALA A 603 -16.98 -18.52 -4.66
CA ALA A 603 -16.49 -17.53 -3.69
C ALA A 603 -17.62 -16.72 -3.03
N GLY A 604 -18.72 -16.50 -3.75
CA GLY A 604 -19.93 -15.91 -3.18
C GLY A 604 -20.56 -16.82 -2.13
N ASP A 605 -20.65 -18.12 -2.43
CA ASP A 605 -21.18 -19.14 -1.52
C ASP A 605 -20.34 -19.28 -0.24
N GLU A 606 -19.01 -19.19 -0.33
CA GLU A 606 -18.10 -19.29 0.83
C GLU A 606 -18.24 -18.08 1.77
N ILE A 607 -18.29 -16.86 1.23
CA ILE A 607 -18.52 -15.64 2.02
C ILE A 607 -19.92 -15.65 2.64
N ASP A 608 -20.94 -16.12 1.91
CA ASP A 608 -22.30 -16.23 2.45
C ASP A 608 -22.38 -17.22 3.61
N GLN A 609 -21.67 -18.35 3.51
CA GLN A 609 -21.54 -19.31 4.61
C GLN A 609 -20.81 -18.71 5.81
N GLU A 610 -19.67 -18.03 5.60
CA GLU A 610 -18.94 -17.39 6.70
C GLU A 610 -19.79 -16.31 7.37
N MET A 611 -20.44 -15.44 6.60
CA MET A 611 -21.38 -14.44 7.12
C MET A 611 -22.53 -15.10 7.90
N ALA A 612 -23.04 -16.24 7.45
CA ALA A 612 -24.05 -17.01 8.17
C ALA A 612 -23.54 -17.57 9.50
N GLU A 613 -22.28 -18.01 9.58
CA GLU A 613 -21.66 -18.41 10.84
C GLU A 613 -21.42 -17.22 11.77
N MET A 614 -20.94 -16.08 11.25
CA MET A 614 -20.73 -14.87 12.06
C MET A 614 -22.04 -14.35 12.67
N ARG A 615 -23.17 -14.51 11.97
CA ARG A 615 -24.52 -14.17 12.50
C ARG A 615 -24.95 -15.01 13.70
N LYS A 616 -24.35 -16.19 13.90
CA LYS A 616 -24.67 -17.07 15.03
C LYS A 616 -23.85 -16.74 16.28
N VAL A 617 -22.87 -15.84 16.19
CA VAL A 617 -22.07 -15.40 17.32
C VAL A 617 -22.98 -14.70 18.33
N ASP A 618 -22.86 -15.06 19.60
CA ASP A 618 -23.67 -14.48 20.67
C ASP A 618 -23.47 -12.97 20.78
N GLY A 619 -24.59 -12.23 20.85
CA GLY A 619 -24.59 -10.77 20.84
C GLY A 619 -24.22 -10.11 19.50
N ALA A 620 -24.11 -10.87 18.40
CA ALA A 620 -23.86 -10.30 17.08
C ALA A 620 -25.06 -9.49 16.56
N VAL A 621 -24.75 -8.35 15.96
CA VAL A 621 -25.68 -7.47 15.25
C VAL A 621 -25.33 -7.51 13.76
N THR A 622 -26.35 -7.73 12.93
CA THR A 622 -26.26 -7.67 11.48
C THR A 622 -26.81 -6.36 10.98
N VAL A 623 -26.09 -5.70 10.07
CA VAL A 623 -26.55 -4.51 9.37
C VAL A 623 -26.61 -4.80 7.88
N LYS A 624 -27.70 -4.40 7.24
CA LYS A 624 -27.90 -4.54 5.79
C LYS A 624 -28.28 -3.19 5.19
N VAL A 625 -27.57 -2.77 4.15
CA VAL A 625 -27.98 -1.62 3.31
C VAL A 625 -28.39 -2.14 1.93
N ARG A 626 -29.56 -1.73 1.45
CA ARG A 626 -30.15 -2.20 0.18
C ARG A 626 -30.75 -1.04 -0.60
N ARG A 627 -30.74 -1.12 -1.94
CA ARG A 627 -31.49 -0.19 -2.80
C ARG A 627 -33.00 -0.31 -2.53
N LYS A 628 -33.72 0.82 -2.58
CA LYS A 628 -35.19 0.86 -2.53
C LYS A 628 -35.85 0.31 -3.79
#